data_AF-A0A2N3NCK6-F1
#
_entry.id   AF-A0A2N3NCK6-F1
#
_cell.length_a   1.000
_cell.length_b   1.000
_cell.length_c   1.000
_cell.angle_alpha   90.00
_cell.angle_beta   90.00
_cell.angle_gamma   90.00
#
_symmetry.space_group_name_H-M   'P 1'
#
loop_
_entity.id
_entity.type
_entity.pdbx_description
1 polymer ?
#
loop_
_entity_poly.entity_id
_entity_poly.type
_entity_poly.pdbx_seq_one_letter_code
_entity_poly.pdbx_strand_id
1 'polypeptide(L)'
;MWRRINHGNEDAVQNCGRNGGIKHDASAAKVKIACAPAELGGSLDEVHNVARLVSENLVSIGSSMEHVHVPGRGSMEGLMPAHHVGIGMGIHNEPGCKTVQTELA
;
A
#
# COMPACT_ATOMS: atom_id res chain seq x y z
N MET A 1 19.50 9.57 19.00
CA MET A 1 19.58 8.45 18.03
C MET A 1 18.28 8.43 17.23
N TRP A 2 18.34 8.33 15.89
CA TRP A 2 17.14 8.31 15.04
C TRP A 2 16.67 6.87 14.82
N ARG A 3 15.35 6.62 14.81
CA ARG A 3 14.74 5.33 14.47
C ARG A 3 13.89 5.46 13.20
N ARG A 4 13.90 4.42 12.35
CA ARG A 4 13.10 4.34 11.10
C ARG A 4 12.23 3.10 11.13
N ILE A 5 10.99 3.22 10.68
CA ILE A 5 10.08 2.09 10.47
C ILE A 5 9.70 2.07 8.99
N ASN A 6 10.09 1.00 8.30
CA ASN A 6 9.67 0.80 6.91
C ASN A 6 8.18 0.47 6.86
N HIS A 7 7.52 0.86 5.78
CA HIS A 7 6.11 0.59 5.54
C HIS A 7 6.01 -0.51 4.50
N GLY A 8 5.81 -1.76 4.94
CA GLY A 8 5.72 -2.93 4.07
C GLY A 8 4.50 -3.76 4.45
N ASN A 9 3.34 -3.12 4.45
CA ASN A 9 2.10 -3.66 5.02
C ASN A 9 1.15 -4.19 3.92
N GLU A 10 1.66 -4.45 2.72
CA GLU A 10 0.83 -4.93 1.61
C GLU A 10 1.01 -6.43 1.44
N ASP A 11 -0.11 -7.12 1.24
CA ASP A 11 -0.12 -8.50 0.77
C ASP A 11 -0.81 -8.50 -0.59
N ALA A 12 -0.02 -8.35 -1.65
CA ALA A 12 -0.49 -8.67 -3.01
C ALA A 12 -0.55 -10.20 -3.15
N VAL A 13 -1.47 -10.82 -2.40
CA VAL A 13 -1.86 -12.24 -2.42
C VAL A 13 -0.66 -13.19 -2.50
N GLN A 14 0.19 -13.22 -1.47
CA GLN A 14 1.22 -14.22 -1.14
C GLN A 14 2.17 -14.72 -2.26
N ASN A 15 2.11 -14.23 -3.51
CA ASN A 15 2.73 -14.90 -4.66
C ASN A 15 3.41 -13.98 -5.69
N CYS A 16 3.48 -12.66 -5.46
CA CYS A 16 4.27 -11.74 -6.31
C CYS A 16 5.49 -11.11 -5.59
N GLY A 17 5.91 -11.72 -4.48
CA GLY A 17 7.06 -11.28 -3.69
C GLY A 17 6.78 -9.98 -2.91
N ARG A 18 7.41 -9.86 -1.73
CA ARG A 18 7.55 -8.58 -1.03
C ARG A 18 8.60 -7.72 -1.78
N ASN A 19 8.39 -7.50 -3.07
CA ASN A 19 9.30 -6.69 -3.87
C ASN A 19 9.02 -5.24 -3.48
N GLY A 20 9.98 -4.62 -2.80
CA GLY A 20 9.86 -3.35 -2.08
C GLY A 20 9.68 -2.12 -2.97
N GLY A 21 8.67 -2.12 -3.83
CA GLY A 21 8.03 -0.91 -4.32
C GLY A 21 7.01 -0.47 -3.28
N ILE A 22 7.17 0.73 -2.76
CA ILE A 22 6.26 1.35 -1.82
C ILE A 22 4.84 1.40 -2.43
N LYS A 23 3.85 0.80 -1.78
CA LYS A 23 2.43 1.08 -2.05
C LYS A 23 1.70 1.15 -0.68
N HIS A 24 0.96 2.24 -0.46
CA HIS A 24 0.70 2.80 0.89
C HIS A 24 -0.77 3.14 1.14
N ASP A 25 -1.55 2.21 1.69
CA ASP A 25 -2.88 2.50 2.24
C ASP A 25 -2.93 2.30 3.76
N ALA A 26 -2.34 1.22 4.30
CA ALA A 26 -2.29 0.93 5.74
C ALA A 26 -1.35 1.87 6.54
N SER A 27 -0.60 2.73 5.84
CA SER A 27 0.39 3.62 6.46
C SER A 27 -0.25 4.70 7.33
N ALA A 28 -1.45 5.19 6.94
CA ALA A 28 -2.17 6.20 7.71
C ALA A 28 -2.62 5.66 9.08
N ALA A 29 -3.12 4.42 9.13
CA ALA A 29 -3.51 3.78 10.39
C ALA A 29 -2.32 3.62 11.35
N LYS A 30 -1.17 3.18 10.83
CA LYS A 30 0.07 3.08 11.62
C LYS A 30 0.49 4.40 12.24
N VAL A 31 0.52 5.47 11.44
CA VAL A 31 0.86 6.81 11.92
C VAL A 31 -0.11 7.25 13.00
N LYS A 32 -1.42 7.06 12.77
CA LYS A 32 -2.44 7.48 13.74
C LYS A 32 -2.33 6.75 15.08
N ILE A 33 -2.06 5.44 15.06
CA ILE A 33 -1.88 4.65 16.29
C ILE A 33 -0.58 5.06 17.00
N ALA A 34 0.51 5.31 16.26
CA ALA A 34 1.78 5.75 16.83
C ALA A 34 1.70 7.14 17.50
N CYS A 35 0.79 8.01 17.06
CA CYS A 35 0.55 9.30 17.71
C CYS A 35 0.03 9.13 19.15
N ALA A 36 -0.76 8.09 19.47
CA ALA A 36 -1.35 7.94 20.80
C ALA A 36 -0.30 7.89 21.94
N PRO A 37 0.72 7.01 21.91
CA PRO A 37 1.77 7.03 22.93
C PRO A 37 2.61 8.32 22.87
N ALA A 38 2.79 8.94 21.71
CA ALA A 38 3.53 10.20 21.59
C ALA A 38 2.81 11.35 22.32
N GLU A 39 1.50 11.48 22.14
CA GLU A 39 0.67 12.50 22.81
C GLU A 39 0.60 12.28 24.33
N LEU A 40 0.69 11.02 24.79
CA LEU A 40 0.73 10.68 26.21
C LEU A 40 2.11 10.90 26.86
N GLY A 41 3.08 11.45 26.13
CA GLY A 41 4.45 11.69 26.62
C GLY A 41 5.33 10.45 26.64
N GLY A 42 4.96 9.42 25.89
CA GLY A 42 5.75 8.19 25.73
C GLY A 42 7.12 8.46 25.09
N SER A 43 8.08 7.63 25.45
CA SER A 43 9.43 7.66 24.93
C SER A 43 9.47 7.31 23.43
N LEU A 44 10.57 7.71 22.76
CA LEU A 44 10.82 7.33 21.37
C LEU A 44 10.79 5.81 21.16
N ASP A 45 11.24 5.04 22.16
CA ASP A 45 11.26 3.58 22.10
C ASP A 45 9.84 2.99 22.17
N GLU A 46 8.96 3.55 22.99
CA GLU A 46 7.55 3.14 23.08
C GLU A 46 6.80 3.44 21.78
N VAL A 47 6.93 4.67 21.26
CA VAL A 47 6.32 5.07 19.97
C VAL A 47 6.82 4.16 18.84
N HIS A 48 8.12 3.89 18.81
CA HIS A 48 8.72 3.00 17.81
C HIS A 48 8.20 1.57 17.93
N ASN A 49 8.09 1.04 19.15
CA ASN A 49 7.64 -0.33 19.38
C ASN A 49 6.18 -0.53 18.98
N VAL A 50 5.31 0.44 19.32
CA VAL A 50 3.90 0.43 18.90
C VAL A 50 3.80 0.51 17.37
N ALA A 51 4.50 1.44 16.75
CA ALA A 51 4.47 1.59 15.30
C ALA A 51 5.03 0.35 14.56
N ARG A 52 6.08 -0.30 15.10
CA ARG A 52 6.61 -1.57 14.57
C ARG A 52 5.59 -2.69 14.69
N LEU A 53 4.98 -2.86 15.86
CA LEU A 53 3.96 -3.87 16.10
C LEU A 53 2.78 -3.72 15.13
N VAL A 54 2.31 -2.49 14.93
CA VAL A 54 1.23 -2.21 13.97
C VAL A 54 1.68 -2.53 12.55
N SER A 55 2.92 -2.19 12.17
CA SER A 55 3.44 -2.53 10.84
C SER A 55 3.52 -4.04 10.58
N GLU A 56 3.87 -4.83 11.60
CA GLU A 56 3.98 -6.29 11.48
C GLU A 56 2.61 -6.99 11.39
N ASN A 57 1.53 -6.32 11.79
CA ASN A 57 0.19 -6.90 11.89
C ASN A 57 -0.84 -6.27 10.95
N LEU A 58 -0.46 -5.24 10.19
CA LEU A 58 -1.32 -4.65 9.17
C LEU A 58 -1.00 -5.23 7.81
N VAL A 59 -2.06 -5.63 7.13
CA VAL A 59 -2.05 -6.09 5.75
C VAL A 59 -3.09 -5.30 4.97
N SER A 60 -2.76 -4.96 3.74
CA SER A 60 -3.68 -4.34 2.80
C SER A 60 -3.59 -4.93 1.40
N ILE A 61 -4.70 -4.79 0.67
CA ILE A 61 -4.86 -5.19 -0.72
C ILE A 61 -5.72 -4.16 -1.44
N GLY A 62 -5.23 -3.67 -2.58
CA GLY A 62 -5.97 -2.78 -3.47
C GLY A 62 -6.37 -3.47 -4.76
N SER A 63 -7.34 -2.91 -5.46
CA SER A 63 -7.72 -3.28 -6.82
C SER A 63 -8.05 -2.05 -7.65
N SER A 64 -7.73 -2.05 -8.94
CA SER A 64 -8.06 -0.95 -9.84
C SER A 64 -8.66 -1.45 -11.15
N MET A 65 -9.57 -0.65 -11.72
CA MET A 65 -10.15 -0.88 -13.05
C MET A 65 -9.37 -0.18 -14.17
N GLU A 66 -8.45 0.72 -13.83
CA GLU A 66 -7.59 1.36 -14.83
C GLU A 66 -6.39 2.01 -14.12
N HIS A 67 -5.42 2.44 -14.91
CA HIS A 67 -4.34 3.28 -14.46
C HIS A 67 -4.79 4.74 -14.25
N VAL A 68 -4.14 5.41 -13.30
CA VAL A 68 -4.29 6.85 -13.11
C VAL A 68 -3.62 7.59 -14.26
N HIS A 69 -4.35 8.51 -14.89
CA HIS A 69 -3.78 9.42 -15.88
C HIS A 69 -2.98 10.53 -15.19
N VAL A 70 -1.68 10.63 -15.48
CA VAL A 70 -0.80 11.68 -14.96
C VAL A 70 -0.81 12.87 -15.93
N PRO A 71 -1.21 14.08 -15.50
CA PRO A 71 -1.21 15.26 -16.35
C PRO A 71 0.15 15.50 -17.03
N GLY A 72 0.12 15.83 -18.32
CA GLY A 72 1.34 16.06 -19.12
C GLY A 72 2.05 14.80 -19.61
N ARG A 73 1.58 13.60 -19.24
CA ARG A 73 1.95 12.37 -19.94
C ARG A 73 0.99 12.11 -21.10
N GLY A 74 1.49 11.54 -22.19
CA GLY A 74 0.67 11.11 -23.33
C GLY A 74 -0.33 10.01 -22.96
N SER A 75 -1.04 9.48 -23.96
CA SER A 75 -1.89 8.31 -23.77
C SER A 75 -1.09 7.18 -23.14
N MET A 76 -1.65 6.53 -22.12
CA MET A 76 -0.99 5.41 -21.45
C MET A 76 -0.96 4.20 -22.39
N GLU A 77 0.22 3.58 -22.55
CA GLU A 77 0.34 2.28 -23.21
C GLU A 77 -0.18 1.20 -22.26
N GLY A 78 -1.04 0.29 -22.75
CA GLY A 78 -1.55 -0.84 -21.95
C GLY A 78 -2.74 -0.53 -21.04
N LEU A 79 -3.76 0.14 -21.58
CA LEU A 79 -5.07 0.25 -20.92
C LEU A 79 -5.59 -1.12 -20.51
N MET A 80 -6.29 -1.16 -19.38
CA MET A 80 -6.86 -2.38 -18.89
C MET A 80 -8.06 -2.77 -19.78
N PRO A 81 -8.17 -4.05 -20.20
CA PRO A 81 -9.30 -4.45 -21.04
C PRO A 81 -10.63 -4.24 -20.33
N ALA A 82 -11.70 -4.00 -21.10
CA ALA A 82 -13.04 -3.91 -20.55
C ALA A 82 -13.36 -5.16 -19.71
N HIS A 83 -14.11 -4.95 -18.61
CA HIS A 83 -14.52 -6.02 -17.70
C HIS A 83 -13.36 -6.77 -17.03
N HIS A 84 -12.24 -6.11 -16.81
CA HIS A 84 -11.14 -6.66 -16.00
C HIS A 84 -10.95 -5.82 -14.74
N VAL A 85 -10.17 -6.34 -13.80
CA VAL A 85 -9.68 -5.60 -12.64
C VAL A 85 -8.25 -6.04 -12.38
N GLY A 86 -7.35 -5.09 -12.18
CA GLY A 86 -5.99 -5.32 -11.68
C GLY A 86 -5.99 -5.41 -10.16
N ILE A 87 -5.59 -6.56 -9.61
CA ILE A 87 -5.43 -6.80 -8.18
C ILE A 87 -3.98 -6.48 -7.77
N GLY A 88 -3.81 -5.73 -6.69
CA GLY A 88 -2.49 -5.39 -6.13
C GLY A 88 -1.70 -4.36 -6.94
N MET A 89 -2.37 -3.58 -7.80
CA MET A 89 -1.74 -2.45 -8.48
C MET A 89 -1.22 -1.45 -7.45
N GLY A 90 -0.08 -0.83 -7.76
CA GLY A 90 0.50 0.19 -6.87
C GLY A 90 -0.11 1.57 -7.04
N ILE A 91 0.13 2.41 -6.05
CA ILE A 91 -0.44 3.76 -5.95
C ILE A 91 0.11 4.73 -7.03
N HIS A 92 1.15 4.33 -7.77
CA HIS A 92 1.73 5.09 -8.88
C HIS A 92 1.66 4.33 -10.21
N ASN A 93 0.67 3.46 -10.40
CA ASN A 93 0.50 2.60 -11.58
C ASN A 93 1.53 1.45 -11.68
N GLU A 94 2.17 1.04 -10.58
CA GLU A 94 3.01 -0.15 -10.60
C GLU A 94 2.15 -1.39 -10.90
N PRO A 95 2.65 -2.34 -11.73
CA PRO A 95 1.91 -3.55 -12.07
C PRO A 95 1.35 -4.28 -10.84
N GLY A 96 0.13 -4.78 -11.01
CA GLY A 96 -0.54 -5.63 -10.03
C GLY A 96 -0.02 -7.07 -10.03
N CYS A 97 -0.49 -7.87 -9.08
CA CYS A 97 -0.16 -9.29 -9.00
C CYS A 97 -0.99 -10.13 -9.99
N LYS A 98 -2.23 -9.74 -10.25
CA LYS A 98 -3.15 -10.45 -11.14
C LYS A 98 -4.07 -9.48 -11.85
N THR A 99 -4.44 -9.83 -13.08
CA THR A 99 -5.57 -9.22 -13.78
C THR A 99 -6.66 -10.28 -13.88
N VAL A 100 -7.87 -9.95 -13.42
CA VAL A 100 -8.99 -10.89 -13.36
C VAL A 100 -10.14 -10.33 -14.18
N GLN A 101 -10.77 -11.17 -15.01
CA GLN A 101 -12.01 -10.80 -15.70
C GLN A 101 -13.17 -10.83 -14.70
N THR A 102 -14.02 -9.80 -14.73
CA THR A 102 -15.16 -9.65 -13.80
C THR A 102 -16.44 -9.42 -14.59
N GLU A 103 -17.55 -9.98 -14.12
CA GLU A 103 -18.87 -9.77 -14.74
C GLU A 103 -19.62 -8.55 -14.17
N LEU A 104 -18.92 -7.67 -13.45
CA LEU A 104 -19.49 -6.45 -12.92
C LEU A 104 -19.76 -5.49 -14.10
N ALA A 105 -21.05 -5.32 -14.40
CA ALA A 105 -21.60 -4.41 -15.39
C ALA A 105 -22.03 -3.09 -14.75
#